data_AF-A0A9P0ME47-F1
#
_entry.id   AF-A0A9P0ME47-F1
#
_cell.length_a   1.000
_cell.length_b   1.000
_cell.length_c   1.000
_cell.angle_alpha   90.00
_cell.angle_beta   90.00
_cell.angle_gamma   90.00
#
_symmetry.space_group_name_H-M   'P 1'
#
loop_
_entity.id
_entity.type
_entity.pdbx_description
1 polymer ?
#
loop_
_entity_poly.entity_id
_entity_poly.type
_entity_poly.pdbx_seq_one_letter_code
_entity_poly.pdbx_strand_id
1 'polypeptide(L)'
;MDTALEKMSEIDHLKEKEKCLKAFSDAKILFEEVLSHAMSIAQVSMSEDYKIIRGSSQSVLEGLESLSNEISKENPNSAMVKLFAETCSNKLCALERKVNVAVLKICLSTFAKYTDDLENIHKFCFNTENKSKPRDLDNLVMEFDLHVDRIMQIGLFAISCSTNMATCIKIRSCLASLEALESELVPAFNAVLLDYCKQNCNLASILKNHWLNEAVLLKRLICEIIDPLAFCQIVHEENKYLVHTLSLDVKANKSKIDRSVTEQVIRNSIVLDDFLKLITYEEDNIIHIKENISFLQKIIREVKAASDVFLPQEQPELNFKVYKRCKILLNGIYSLCKNFLVENSENSFSKEESLGNEQPVVTGNGFLDHIINRGKQILQDRSILYRSNKIEAFDLRSTTLSKMNALKEKNKSIPLSKLVHLRKISFVQSPTRNQISCELQITDIVNELRNMSLTFEKC
;
A
#
# COMPACT_ATOMS: atom_id res chain seq x y z
N MET A 1 5.94 -5.18 17.62
CA MET A 1 4.84 -6.00 18.16
C MET A 1 5.34 -6.95 19.23
N ASP A 2 6.38 -7.73 18.94
CA ASP A 2 6.99 -8.68 19.89
C ASP A 2 7.33 -8.05 21.23
N THR A 3 7.98 -6.87 21.24
CA THR A 3 8.27 -6.12 22.46
C THR A 3 7.01 -5.75 23.25
N ALA A 4 5.90 -5.46 22.57
CA ALA A 4 4.63 -5.14 23.22
C ALA A 4 4.03 -6.38 23.90
N LEU A 5 4.08 -7.53 23.23
CA LEU A 5 3.62 -8.82 23.76
C LEU A 5 4.50 -9.31 24.91
N GLU A 6 5.82 -9.14 24.80
CA GLU A 6 6.78 -9.43 25.88
C GLU A 6 6.44 -8.61 27.12
N LYS A 7 6.24 -7.30 26.98
CA LYS A 7 5.85 -6.43 28.09
C LYS A 7 4.48 -6.77 28.68
N MET A 8 3.54 -7.22 27.85
CA MET A 8 2.23 -7.71 28.32
C MET A 8 2.38 -9.01 29.14
N SER A 9 3.30 -9.90 28.75
CA SER A 9 3.57 -11.15 29.48
C SER A 9 4.22 -10.91 30.85
N GLU A 10 5.01 -9.85 31.00
CA GLU A 10 5.62 -9.48 32.29
C GLU A 10 4.57 -9.20 33.38
N ILE A 11 3.37 -8.73 33.00
CA ILE A 11 2.26 -8.41 33.91
C ILE A 11 1.75 -9.66 34.65
N ASP A 12 1.80 -10.84 34.01
CA ASP A 12 1.37 -12.13 34.58
C ASP A 12 2.25 -12.58 35.76
N HIS A 13 3.51 -12.16 35.79
CA HIS A 13 4.51 -12.66 36.73
C HIS A 13 4.75 -11.75 37.94
N LEU A 14 4.16 -10.55 37.97
CA LEU A 14 4.44 -9.53 38.96
C LEU A 14 3.40 -9.51 40.09
N LYS A 15 3.81 -9.93 41.30
CA LYS A 15 3.00 -9.84 42.52
C LYS A 15 2.95 -8.44 43.14
N GLU A 16 3.91 -7.58 42.79
CA GLU A 16 3.99 -6.20 43.27
C GLU A 16 3.19 -5.25 42.38
N LYS A 17 2.19 -4.56 42.96
CA LYS A 17 1.27 -3.66 42.25
C LYS A 17 1.99 -2.54 41.48
N GLU A 18 3.05 -1.97 42.04
CA GLU A 18 3.79 -0.86 41.42
C GLU A 18 4.56 -1.30 40.16
N LYS A 19 5.20 -2.49 40.21
CA LYS A 19 5.85 -3.07 39.04
C LYS A 19 4.85 -3.48 37.96
N CYS A 20 3.71 -4.04 38.36
CA CYS A 20 2.60 -4.39 37.46
C CYS A 20 2.05 -3.16 36.72
N LEU A 21 1.82 -2.05 37.44
CA LEU A 21 1.39 -0.78 36.86
C LEU A 21 2.42 -0.21 35.87
N LYS A 22 3.71 -0.29 36.19
CA LYS A 22 4.78 0.15 35.29
C LYS A 22 4.83 -0.71 34.01
N ALA A 23 4.83 -2.03 34.15
CA ALA A 23 4.81 -2.95 33.01
C ALA A 23 3.57 -2.72 32.12
N PHE A 24 2.40 -2.51 32.72
CA PHE A 24 1.19 -2.15 31.99
C PHE A 24 1.31 -0.81 31.26
N SER A 25 1.87 0.23 31.90
CA SER A 25 2.09 1.52 31.26
C SER A 25 3.03 1.40 30.05
N ASP A 26 4.13 0.66 30.19
CA ASP A 26 5.09 0.44 29.11
C ASP A 26 4.45 -0.35 27.97
N ALA A 27 3.72 -1.43 28.29
CA ALA A 27 2.98 -2.21 27.30
C ALA A 27 1.92 -1.37 26.58
N LYS A 28 1.18 -0.52 27.30
CA LYS A 28 0.15 0.35 26.73
C LYS A 28 0.72 1.30 25.69
N ILE A 29 1.86 1.95 25.97
CA ILE A 29 2.53 2.84 25.01
C ILE A 29 2.90 2.08 23.72
N LEU A 30 3.44 0.87 23.86
CA LEU A 30 3.81 0.04 22.72
C LEU A 30 2.60 -0.43 21.91
N PHE A 31 1.49 -0.78 22.58
CA PHE A 31 0.23 -1.10 21.92
C PHE A 31 -0.31 0.10 21.14
N GLU A 32 -0.29 1.30 21.72
CA GLU A 32 -0.72 2.54 21.05
C GLU A 32 0.14 2.84 19.81
N GLU A 33 1.43 2.56 19.85
CA GLU A 33 2.32 2.67 18.69
C GLU A 33 1.97 1.65 17.60
N VAL A 34 1.73 0.38 17.95
CA VAL A 34 1.29 -0.64 16.99
C VAL A 34 -0.06 -0.26 16.37
N LEU A 35 -1.01 0.23 17.17
CA LEU A 35 -2.31 0.68 16.70
C LEU A 35 -2.19 1.88 15.75
N SER A 36 -1.26 2.81 16.01
CA SER A 36 -1.00 3.95 15.14
C SER A 36 -0.49 3.53 13.77
N HIS A 37 0.44 2.57 13.72
CA HIS A 37 0.93 1.98 12.45
C HIS A 37 -0.15 1.18 11.74
N ALA A 38 -0.96 0.40 12.46
CA ALA A 38 -2.11 -0.30 11.88
C ALA A 38 -3.10 0.70 11.23
N MET A 39 -3.33 1.85 11.85
CA MET A 39 -4.18 2.91 11.29
C MET A 39 -3.59 3.60 10.07
N SER A 40 -2.26 3.77 9.97
CA SER A 40 -1.64 4.33 8.76
C SER A 40 -1.84 3.41 7.56
N ILE A 41 -1.71 2.09 7.75
CA ILE A 41 -2.05 1.09 6.73
C ILE A 41 -3.54 1.13 6.38
N ALA A 42 -4.42 1.17 7.39
CA ALA A 42 -5.86 1.20 7.17
C ALA A 42 -6.28 2.38 6.27
N GLN A 43 -5.66 3.55 6.46
CA GLN A 43 -5.99 4.77 5.70
C GLN A 43 -5.66 4.70 4.21
N VAL A 44 -4.68 3.89 3.82
CA VAL A 44 -4.32 3.66 2.41
C VAL A 44 -4.90 2.36 1.84
N SER A 45 -5.61 1.59 2.68
CA SER A 45 -6.26 0.32 2.33
C SER A 45 -7.61 0.52 1.65
N MET A 46 -8.19 -0.58 1.14
CA MET A 46 -9.57 -0.61 0.65
C MET A 46 -10.56 -0.33 1.79
N SER A 47 -11.75 0.21 1.44
CA SER A 47 -12.76 0.62 2.43
C SER A 47 -13.18 -0.49 3.39
N GLU A 48 -13.22 -1.74 2.92
CA GLU A 48 -13.58 -2.89 3.76
C GLU A 48 -12.48 -3.21 4.78
N ASP A 49 -11.22 -3.27 4.32
CA ASP A 49 -10.08 -3.53 5.20
C ASP A 49 -9.90 -2.38 6.20
N TYR A 50 -10.16 -1.12 5.82
CA TYR A 50 -10.19 0.01 6.75
C TYR A 50 -11.16 -0.22 7.91
N LYS A 51 -12.40 -0.66 7.63
CA LYS A 51 -13.41 -0.93 8.67
C LYS A 51 -12.98 -2.09 9.57
N ILE A 52 -12.44 -3.16 8.98
CA ILE A 52 -11.97 -4.35 9.69
C ILE A 52 -10.84 -3.99 10.66
N ILE A 53 -9.81 -3.28 10.17
CA ILE A 53 -8.67 -2.86 11.00
C ILE A 53 -9.16 -1.90 12.09
N ARG A 54 -9.99 -0.90 11.74
CA ARG A 54 -10.53 0.06 12.71
C ARG A 54 -11.33 -0.63 13.83
N GLY A 55 -12.22 -1.56 13.48
CA GLY A 55 -12.99 -2.33 14.47
C GLY A 55 -12.08 -3.21 15.34
N SER A 56 -11.06 -3.84 14.75
CA SER A 56 -10.10 -4.65 15.50
C SER A 56 -9.23 -3.81 16.44
N SER A 57 -8.83 -2.61 16.01
CA SER A 57 -8.11 -1.65 16.86
C SER A 57 -8.96 -1.16 18.02
N GLN A 58 -10.25 -0.88 17.79
CA GLN A 58 -11.18 -0.55 18.87
C GLN A 58 -11.31 -1.70 19.88
N SER A 59 -11.39 -2.95 19.42
CA SER A 59 -11.45 -4.12 20.31
C SER A 59 -10.19 -4.27 21.18
N VAL A 60 -9.01 -3.98 20.63
CA VAL A 60 -7.74 -3.96 21.38
C VAL A 60 -7.78 -2.89 22.48
N LEU A 61 -8.26 -1.68 22.16
CA LEU A 61 -8.38 -0.59 23.12
C LEU A 61 -9.32 -0.92 24.27
N GLU A 62 -10.48 -1.52 23.98
CA GLU A 62 -11.42 -1.99 25.01
C GLU A 62 -10.81 -3.07 25.90
N GLY A 63 -9.96 -3.93 25.32
CA GLY A 63 -9.16 -4.90 26.07
C GLY A 63 -8.20 -4.21 27.04
N LEU A 64 -7.45 -3.22 26.55
CA LEU A 64 -6.51 -2.45 27.38
C LEU A 64 -7.23 -1.66 28.49
N GLU A 65 -8.40 -1.10 28.20
CA GLU A 65 -9.23 -0.39 29.18
C GLU A 65 -9.76 -1.36 30.25
N SER A 66 -10.23 -2.54 29.85
CA SER A 66 -10.68 -3.58 30.78
C SER A 66 -9.55 -4.03 31.71
N LEU A 67 -8.34 -4.22 31.17
CA LEU A 67 -7.14 -4.54 31.93
C LEU A 67 -6.75 -3.39 32.88
N SER A 68 -6.76 -2.15 32.39
CA SER A 68 -6.49 -0.94 33.18
C SER A 68 -7.44 -0.84 34.38
N ASN A 69 -8.74 -1.07 34.15
CA ASN A 69 -9.76 -1.01 35.17
C ASN A 69 -9.56 -2.10 36.23
N GLU A 70 -9.15 -3.31 35.84
CA GLU A 70 -8.88 -4.41 36.80
C GLU A 70 -7.63 -4.13 37.65
N ILE A 71 -6.53 -3.68 37.04
CA ILE A 71 -5.27 -3.36 37.75
C ILE A 71 -5.46 -2.19 38.72
N SER A 72 -6.33 -1.24 38.37
CA SER A 72 -6.59 -0.03 39.19
C SER A 72 -7.43 -0.29 40.43
N LYS A 73 -8.07 -1.46 40.57
CA LYS A 73 -8.84 -1.82 41.76
C LYS A 73 -7.97 -1.84 43.03
N GLU A 74 -8.58 -1.60 44.18
CA GLU A 74 -7.89 -1.71 45.48
C GLU A 74 -7.33 -3.12 45.69
N ASN A 75 -8.14 -4.14 45.40
CA ASN A 75 -7.78 -5.56 45.43
C ASN A 75 -7.93 -6.19 44.03
N PRO A 76 -6.93 -6.09 43.15
CA PRO A 76 -7.00 -6.66 41.80
C PRO A 76 -7.02 -8.19 41.87
N ASN A 77 -7.92 -8.83 41.11
CA ASN A 77 -7.94 -10.28 41.02
C ASN A 77 -6.85 -10.76 40.04
N SER A 78 -5.79 -11.39 40.56
CA SER A 78 -4.67 -11.88 39.77
C SER A 78 -5.07 -12.80 38.60
N ALA A 79 -6.10 -13.64 38.77
CA ALA A 79 -6.59 -14.49 37.69
C ALA A 79 -7.29 -13.68 36.59
N MET A 80 -8.02 -12.62 36.95
CA MET A 80 -8.67 -11.72 35.99
C MET A 80 -7.66 -10.84 35.26
N VAL A 81 -6.65 -10.33 35.98
CA VAL A 81 -5.54 -9.57 35.36
C VAL A 81 -4.83 -10.42 34.31
N LYS A 82 -4.49 -11.68 34.65
CA LYS A 82 -3.89 -12.63 33.71
C LYS A 82 -4.79 -12.87 32.50
N LEU A 83 -6.07 -13.16 32.73
CA LEU A 83 -7.04 -13.39 31.66
C LEU A 83 -7.16 -12.19 30.72
N PHE A 84 -7.23 -10.97 31.26
CA PHE A 84 -7.31 -9.76 30.45
C PHE A 84 -6.01 -9.45 29.71
N ALA A 85 -4.84 -9.69 30.31
CA ALA A 85 -3.56 -9.57 29.63
C ALA A 85 -3.45 -10.55 28.44
N GLU A 86 -3.82 -11.81 28.63
CA GLU A 86 -3.86 -12.82 27.57
C GLU A 86 -4.88 -12.44 26.47
N THR A 87 -6.05 -11.95 26.88
CA THR A 87 -7.07 -11.46 25.94
C THR A 87 -6.54 -10.29 25.10
N CYS A 88 -5.82 -9.34 25.71
CA CYS A 88 -5.17 -8.23 24.99
C CYS A 88 -4.14 -8.73 23.97
N SER A 89 -3.28 -9.66 24.37
CA SER A 89 -2.29 -10.28 23.47
C SER A 89 -2.97 -10.96 22.29
N ASN A 90 -4.00 -11.77 22.53
CA ASN A 90 -4.75 -12.46 21.48
C ASN A 90 -5.44 -11.48 20.51
N LYS A 91 -6.03 -10.39 21.03
CA LYS A 91 -6.63 -9.33 20.21
C LYS A 91 -5.59 -8.59 19.37
N LEU A 92 -4.39 -8.34 19.91
CA LEU A 92 -3.29 -7.72 19.16
C LEU A 92 -2.80 -8.65 18.03
N CYS A 93 -2.62 -9.94 18.30
CA CYS A 93 -2.29 -10.95 17.27
C CYS A 93 -3.38 -11.06 16.19
N ALA A 94 -4.65 -10.95 16.56
CA ALA A 94 -5.74 -10.90 15.59
C ALA A 94 -5.71 -9.62 14.73
N LEU A 95 -5.36 -8.47 15.31
CA LEU A 95 -5.16 -7.22 14.57
C LEU A 95 -4.01 -7.34 13.58
N GLU A 96 -2.86 -7.85 14.01
CA GLU A 96 -1.69 -8.04 13.14
C GLU A 96 -2.03 -8.89 11.91
N ARG A 97 -2.68 -10.04 12.09
CA ARG A 97 -3.11 -10.88 10.97
C ARG A 97 -3.98 -10.11 9.96
N LYS A 98 -4.91 -9.29 10.45
CA LYS A 98 -5.77 -8.45 9.58
C LYS A 98 -4.96 -7.37 8.86
N VAL A 99 -3.99 -6.74 9.53
CA VAL A 99 -3.09 -5.76 8.91
C VAL A 99 -2.24 -6.42 7.85
N ASN A 100 -1.65 -7.59 8.12
CA ASN A 100 -0.84 -8.33 7.14
C ASN A 100 -1.64 -8.67 5.89
N VAL A 101 -2.87 -9.16 6.05
CA VAL A 101 -3.80 -9.41 4.92
C VAL A 101 -4.04 -8.12 4.13
N ALA A 102 -4.34 -7.01 4.80
CA ALA A 102 -4.58 -5.73 4.13
C ALA A 102 -3.33 -5.22 3.39
N VAL A 103 -2.14 -5.36 3.96
CA VAL A 103 -0.87 -5.01 3.30
C VAL A 103 -0.67 -5.86 2.05
N LEU A 104 -0.86 -7.18 2.11
CA LEU A 104 -0.71 -8.05 0.94
C LEU A 104 -1.71 -7.69 -0.18
N LYS A 105 -2.94 -7.32 0.18
CA LYS A 105 -3.92 -6.81 -0.80
C LYS A 105 -3.48 -5.48 -1.40
N ILE A 106 -2.97 -4.55 -0.58
CA ILE A 106 -2.41 -3.28 -1.06
C ILE A 106 -1.25 -3.57 -2.01
N CYS A 107 -0.29 -4.42 -1.65
CA CYS A 107 0.80 -4.86 -2.51
C CYS A 107 0.30 -5.38 -3.86
N LEU A 108 -0.66 -6.30 -3.85
CA LEU A 108 -1.25 -6.84 -5.08
C LEU A 108 -1.86 -5.73 -5.95
N SER A 109 -2.68 -4.86 -5.36
CA SER A 109 -3.36 -3.79 -6.07
C SER A 109 -2.38 -2.74 -6.64
N THR A 110 -1.39 -2.34 -5.85
CA THR A 110 -0.35 -1.37 -6.23
C THR A 110 0.56 -1.95 -7.30
N PHE A 111 1.04 -3.19 -7.14
CA PHE A 111 1.93 -3.82 -8.13
C PHE A 111 1.24 -4.21 -9.44
N ALA A 112 -0.08 -4.41 -9.43
CA ALA A 112 -0.87 -4.66 -10.63
C ALA A 112 -0.98 -3.45 -11.59
N LYS A 113 -0.76 -2.24 -11.05
CA LYS A 113 -0.86 -0.97 -11.79
C LYS A 113 0.34 -0.06 -11.51
N TYR A 114 1.46 -0.64 -11.09
CA TYR A 114 2.58 0.08 -10.52
C TYR A 114 3.12 1.22 -11.42
N THR A 115 3.03 1.05 -12.75
CA THR A 115 3.48 2.04 -13.74
C THR A 115 2.37 2.91 -14.33
N ASP A 116 1.10 2.56 -14.13
CA ASP A 116 -0.02 3.07 -14.93
C ASP A 116 -0.25 4.57 -14.72
N ASP A 117 -0.24 5.04 -13.47
CA ASP A 117 -0.53 6.45 -13.15
C ASP A 117 0.54 7.39 -13.72
N LEU A 118 1.81 6.98 -13.63
CA LEU A 118 2.91 7.70 -14.25
C LEU A 118 2.82 7.70 -15.79
N GLU A 119 2.47 6.56 -16.39
CA GLU A 119 2.25 6.47 -17.83
C GLU A 119 1.08 7.34 -18.29
N ASN A 120 0.03 7.49 -17.47
CA ASN A 120 -1.11 8.34 -17.77
C ASN A 120 -0.72 9.82 -17.76
N ILE A 121 0.06 10.28 -16.76
CA ILE A 121 0.61 11.65 -16.74
C ILE A 121 1.50 11.87 -17.97
N HIS A 122 2.41 10.93 -18.25
CA HIS A 122 3.30 11.01 -19.41
C HIS A 122 2.52 11.16 -20.73
N LYS A 123 1.54 10.28 -20.99
CA LYS A 123 0.69 10.35 -22.19
C LYS A 123 -0.09 11.65 -22.26
N PHE A 124 -0.60 12.14 -21.13
CA PHE A 124 -1.35 13.38 -21.08
C PHE A 124 -0.48 14.58 -21.45
N CYS A 125 0.70 14.71 -20.83
CA CYS A 125 1.60 15.85 -21.01
C CYS A 125 2.31 15.87 -22.37
N PHE A 126 2.56 14.71 -22.96
CA PHE A 126 3.18 14.60 -24.29
C PHE A 126 2.17 14.79 -25.44
N ASN A 127 0.88 14.89 -25.13
CA ASN A 127 -0.13 15.30 -26.11
C ASN A 127 -0.34 16.82 -26.06
N THR A 128 0.11 17.52 -27.10
CA THR A 128 0.06 18.98 -27.21
C THR A 128 -1.37 19.55 -27.25
N GLU A 129 -2.38 18.74 -27.55
CA GLU A 129 -3.79 19.14 -27.51
C GLU A 129 -4.31 19.34 -26.07
N ASN A 130 -3.63 18.78 -25.08
CA ASN A 130 -4.06 18.86 -23.67
C ASN A 130 -3.63 20.14 -22.96
N LYS A 131 -2.89 21.04 -23.63
CA LYS A 131 -2.42 22.31 -23.07
C LYS A 131 -3.53 23.16 -22.44
N SER A 132 -4.74 23.07 -22.99
CA SER A 132 -5.91 23.82 -22.51
C SER A 132 -6.66 23.14 -21.35
N LYS A 133 -6.18 21.99 -20.85
CA LYS A 133 -6.88 21.17 -19.84
C LYS A 133 -6.06 20.98 -18.55
N PRO A 134 -5.59 22.05 -17.89
CA PRO A 134 -4.74 21.92 -16.70
C PRO A 134 -5.42 21.19 -15.53
N ARG A 135 -6.76 21.28 -15.40
CA ARG A 135 -7.51 20.58 -14.34
C ARG A 135 -7.47 19.06 -14.47
N ASP A 136 -7.38 18.55 -15.68
CA ASP A 136 -7.31 17.10 -15.91
C ASP A 136 -5.92 16.58 -15.50
N LEU A 137 -4.87 17.39 -15.68
CA LEU A 137 -3.54 17.09 -15.16
C LEU A 137 -3.54 17.06 -13.62
N ASP A 138 -4.19 18.02 -12.96
CA ASP A 138 -4.25 18.06 -11.49
C ASP A 138 -4.87 16.77 -10.92
N ASN A 139 -5.93 16.24 -11.55
CA ASN A 139 -6.54 14.97 -11.14
C ASN A 139 -5.58 13.78 -11.35
N LEU A 140 -4.86 13.73 -12.47
CA LEU A 140 -3.88 12.67 -12.74
C LEU A 140 -2.72 12.71 -11.74
N VAL A 141 -2.26 13.91 -11.37
CA VAL A 141 -1.23 14.10 -10.35
C VAL A 141 -1.74 13.63 -8.99
N MET A 142 -2.96 13.98 -8.60
CA MET A 142 -3.55 13.51 -7.34
C MET A 142 -3.63 11.98 -7.24
N GLU A 143 -4.02 11.29 -8.33
CA GLU A 143 -4.04 9.82 -8.35
C GLU A 143 -2.62 9.23 -8.26
N PHE A 144 -1.65 9.84 -8.96
CA PHE A 144 -0.25 9.43 -8.89
C PHE A 144 0.33 9.61 -7.47
N ASP A 145 0.08 10.75 -6.84
CA ASP A 145 0.56 11.02 -5.48
C ASP A 145 -0.04 10.01 -4.47
N LEU A 146 -1.33 9.69 -4.58
CA LEU A 146 -1.97 8.65 -3.75
C LEU A 146 -1.34 7.27 -3.99
N HIS A 147 -0.96 6.97 -5.24
CA HIS A 147 -0.27 5.74 -5.59
C HIS A 147 1.16 5.69 -5.02
N VAL A 148 1.90 6.80 -5.07
CA VAL A 148 3.21 6.92 -4.41
C VAL A 148 3.07 6.73 -2.89
N ASP A 149 2.05 7.31 -2.26
CA ASP A 149 1.79 7.11 -0.83
C ASP A 149 1.60 5.64 -0.47
N ARG A 150 0.84 4.88 -1.28
CA ARG A 150 0.69 3.44 -1.10
C ARG A 150 2.04 2.73 -1.21
N ILE A 151 2.86 3.07 -2.20
CA ILE A 151 4.21 2.52 -2.37
C ILE A 151 5.08 2.81 -1.13
N MET A 152 5.03 4.04 -0.62
CA MET A 152 5.77 4.44 0.58
C MET A 152 5.32 3.64 1.80
N GLN A 153 4.01 3.51 2.02
CA GLN A 153 3.49 2.73 3.16
C GLN A 153 3.86 1.25 3.08
N ILE A 154 3.77 0.63 1.89
CA ILE A 154 4.23 -0.75 1.70
C ILE A 154 5.71 -0.87 2.06
N GLY A 155 6.57 0.01 1.54
CA GLY A 155 8.01 -0.06 1.77
C GLY A 155 8.38 0.15 3.25
N LEU A 156 7.74 1.12 3.92
CA LEU A 156 7.93 1.37 5.34
C LEU A 156 7.48 0.17 6.19
N PHE A 157 6.36 -0.43 5.84
CA PHE A 157 5.88 -1.65 6.49
C PHE A 157 6.86 -2.82 6.28
N ALA A 158 7.34 -3.01 5.06
CA ALA A 158 8.31 -4.04 4.73
C ALA A 158 9.62 -3.88 5.54
N ILE A 159 10.09 -2.65 5.74
CA ILE A 159 11.24 -2.34 6.60
C ILE A 159 10.96 -2.72 8.06
N SER A 160 9.76 -2.45 8.56
CA SER A 160 9.37 -2.76 9.94
C SER A 160 9.20 -4.26 10.21
N CYS A 161 8.87 -5.05 9.18
CA CYS A 161 8.66 -6.49 9.29
C CYS A 161 9.90 -7.32 8.94
N SER A 162 10.88 -6.76 8.26
CA SER A 162 12.07 -7.50 7.83
C SER A 162 13.20 -7.43 8.86
N THR A 163 13.77 -8.60 9.17
CA THR A 163 14.97 -8.75 10.01
C THR A 163 16.26 -8.60 9.21
N ASN A 164 16.19 -8.65 7.87
CA ASN A 164 17.36 -8.52 7.00
C ASN A 164 17.73 -7.03 6.82
N MET A 165 18.71 -6.57 7.59
CA MET A 165 19.17 -5.19 7.56
C MET A 165 19.63 -4.74 6.17
N ALA A 166 20.25 -5.61 5.37
CA ALA A 166 20.71 -5.25 4.03
C ALA A 166 19.53 -4.97 3.10
N THR A 167 18.49 -5.80 3.14
CA THR A 167 17.23 -5.56 2.40
C THR A 167 16.55 -4.29 2.90
N CYS A 168 16.48 -4.07 4.22
CA CYS A 168 15.91 -2.85 4.80
C CYS A 168 16.64 -1.57 4.34
N ILE A 169 17.98 -1.59 4.26
CA ILE A 169 18.76 -0.45 3.75
C ILE A 169 18.43 -0.19 2.28
N LYS A 170 18.41 -1.22 1.44
CA LYS A 170 18.08 -1.09 0.02
C LYS A 170 16.67 -0.54 -0.20
N ILE A 171 15.68 -1.02 0.57
CA ILE A 171 14.32 -0.51 0.52
C ILE A 171 14.30 0.98 0.91
N ARG A 172 14.95 1.36 2.02
CA ARG A 172 15.06 2.78 2.41
C ARG A 172 15.66 3.65 1.32
N SER A 173 16.72 3.18 0.66
CA SER A 173 17.34 3.90 -0.47
C SER A 173 16.39 4.06 -1.65
N CYS A 174 15.63 3.01 -2.02
CA CYS A 174 14.63 3.11 -3.09
C CYS A 174 13.53 4.12 -2.74
N LEU A 175 13.01 4.08 -1.51
CA LEU A 175 11.98 5.01 -1.05
C LEU A 175 12.48 6.46 -1.09
N ALA A 176 13.68 6.73 -0.58
CA ALA A 176 14.28 8.05 -0.62
C ALA A 176 14.48 8.55 -2.07
N SER A 177 14.88 7.66 -2.99
CA SER A 177 15.03 7.99 -4.41
C SER A 177 13.69 8.32 -5.06
N LEU A 178 12.65 7.51 -4.83
CA LEU A 178 11.30 7.73 -5.35
C LEU A 178 10.70 9.06 -4.85
N GLU A 179 10.86 9.36 -3.55
CA GLU A 179 10.37 10.62 -2.94
C GLU A 179 11.08 11.83 -3.56
N ALA A 180 12.41 11.76 -3.72
CA ALA A 180 13.17 12.83 -4.35
C ALA A 180 12.76 13.03 -5.81
N LEU A 181 12.59 11.95 -6.57
CA LEU A 181 12.21 11.98 -7.98
C LEU A 181 10.80 12.55 -8.18
N GLU A 182 9.84 12.16 -7.36
CA GLU A 182 8.45 12.65 -7.41
C GLU A 182 8.40 14.18 -7.43
N SER A 183 9.21 14.82 -6.57
CA SER A 183 9.25 16.27 -6.43
C SER A 183 9.68 17.02 -7.72
N GLU A 184 10.45 16.37 -8.59
CA GLU A 184 10.98 16.88 -9.85
C GLU A 184 10.20 16.37 -11.09
N LEU A 185 9.53 15.22 -10.96
CA LEU A 185 8.84 14.53 -12.04
C LEU A 185 7.61 15.31 -12.54
N VAL A 186 6.75 15.75 -11.62
CA VAL A 186 5.54 16.52 -11.96
C VAL A 186 5.90 17.87 -12.62
N PRO A 187 6.86 18.67 -12.09
CA PRO A 187 7.36 19.86 -12.77
C PRO A 187 7.90 19.58 -14.17
N ALA A 188 8.67 18.51 -14.36
CA ALA A 188 9.22 18.16 -15.67
C ALA A 188 8.12 17.83 -16.70
N PHE A 189 7.09 17.07 -16.31
CA PHE A 189 5.96 16.82 -17.19
C PHE A 189 5.14 18.07 -17.50
N ASN A 190 4.94 18.94 -16.50
CA ASN A 190 4.24 20.20 -16.72
C ASN A 190 5.04 21.12 -17.67
N ALA A 191 6.38 21.12 -17.59
CA ALA A 191 7.23 21.84 -18.52
C ALA A 191 7.05 21.34 -19.97
N VAL A 192 6.96 20.02 -20.19
CA VAL A 192 6.66 19.43 -21.51
C VAL A 192 5.29 19.86 -22.02
N LEU A 193 4.28 19.84 -21.15
CA LEU A 193 2.92 20.26 -21.52
C LEU A 193 2.92 21.73 -21.95
N LEU A 194 3.54 22.62 -21.19
CA LEU A 194 3.59 24.05 -21.49
C LEU A 194 4.41 24.33 -22.76
N ASP A 195 5.63 23.79 -22.83
CA ASP A 195 6.55 23.96 -23.94
C ASP A 195 7.11 22.62 -24.41
N TYR A 196 6.66 22.19 -25.60
CA TYR A 196 7.04 20.93 -26.20
C TYR A 196 8.37 21.10 -26.96
N CYS A 197 9.46 21.15 -26.21
CA CYS A 197 10.81 21.23 -26.75
C CYS A 197 11.61 19.97 -26.40
N LYS A 198 12.64 19.67 -27.20
CA LYS A 198 13.45 18.45 -27.06
C LYS A 198 14.09 18.33 -25.68
N GLN A 199 14.52 19.44 -25.09
CA GLN A 199 15.14 19.46 -23.76
C GLN A 199 14.17 19.05 -22.66
N ASN A 200 12.96 19.63 -22.64
CA ASN A 200 11.92 19.26 -21.67
C ASN A 200 11.50 17.80 -21.82
N CYS A 201 11.32 17.34 -23.07
CA CYS A 201 10.95 15.96 -23.35
C CYS A 201 12.01 14.97 -22.85
N ASN A 202 13.29 15.27 -23.10
CA ASN A 202 14.41 14.45 -22.65
C ASN A 202 14.49 14.40 -21.12
N LEU A 203 14.39 15.54 -20.45
CA LEU A 203 14.42 15.62 -18.99
C LEU A 203 13.30 14.78 -18.36
N ALA A 204 12.05 14.99 -18.81
CA ALA A 204 10.90 14.23 -18.32
C ALA A 204 11.07 12.72 -18.57
N SER A 205 11.59 12.32 -19.73
CA SER A 205 11.83 10.92 -20.06
C SER A 205 12.91 10.27 -19.19
N ILE A 206 14.00 10.99 -18.91
CA ILE A 206 15.07 10.50 -18.03
C ILE A 206 14.53 10.29 -16.60
N LEU A 207 13.82 11.28 -16.06
CA LEU A 207 13.26 11.20 -14.71
C LEU A 207 12.22 10.07 -14.60
N LYS A 208 11.34 9.95 -15.61
CA LYS A 208 10.37 8.86 -15.70
C LYS A 208 11.04 7.49 -15.69
N ASN A 209 12.04 7.28 -16.54
CA ASN A 209 12.75 6.01 -16.62
C ASN A 209 13.47 5.69 -15.31
N HIS A 210 14.05 6.70 -14.65
CA HIS A 210 14.69 6.50 -13.36
C HIS A 210 13.69 6.08 -12.28
N TRP A 211 12.55 6.78 -12.19
CA TRP A 211 11.48 6.43 -11.25
C TRP A 211 10.95 5.01 -11.49
N LEU A 212 10.72 4.65 -12.76
CA LEU A 212 10.27 3.30 -13.14
C LEU A 212 11.27 2.22 -12.72
N ASN A 213 12.57 2.46 -12.91
CA ASN A 213 13.61 1.51 -12.50
C ASN A 213 13.66 1.36 -10.97
N GLU A 214 13.59 2.48 -10.23
CA GLU A 214 13.65 2.46 -8.77
C GLU A 214 12.47 1.70 -8.16
N ALA A 215 11.25 1.89 -8.65
CA ALA A 215 10.14 1.15 -8.07
C ALA A 215 9.93 -0.27 -8.66
N VAL A 216 10.54 -0.63 -9.80
CA VAL A 216 10.74 -2.06 -10.16
C VAL A 216 11.70 -2.71 -9.17
N LEU A 217 12.80 -2.03 -8.82
CA LEU A 217 13.75 -2.52 -7.82
C LEU A 217 13.07 -2.67 -6.45
N LEU A 218 12.29 -1.67 -6.02
CA LEU A 218 11.52 -1.72 -4.79
C LEU A 218 10.52 -2.88 -4.78
N LYS A 219 9.74 -3.07 -5.87
CA LYS A 219 8.83 -4.21 -6.02
C LYS A 219 9.57 -5.53 -5.77
N ARG A 220 10.74 -5.72 -6.39
CA ARG A 220 11.55 -6.94 -6.20
C ARG A 220 11.98 -7.11 -4.74
N LEU A 221 12.52 -6.09 -4.11
CA LEU A 221 12.96 -6.15 -2.70
C LEU A 221 11.81 -6.44 -1.74
N ILE A 222 10.62 -5.91 -2.01
CA ILE A 222 9.42 -6.22 -1.22
C ILE A 222 8.99 -7.68 -1.44
N CYS A 223 9.07 -8.18 -2.67
CA CYS A 223 8.75 -9.58 -2.97
C CYS A 223 9.67 -10.56 -2.21
N GLU A 224 10.94 -10.23 -1.98
CA GLU A 224 11.87 -11.04 -1.18
C GLU A 224 11.45 -11.19 0.30
N ILE A 225 10.60 -10.29 0.82
CA ILE A 225 10.13 -10.30 2.21
C ILE A 225 8.81 -11.07 2.36
N ILE A 226 8.02 -11.15 1.30
CA ILE A 226 6.66 -11.68 1.35
C ILE A 226 6.68 -13.21 1.39
N ASP A 227 5.93 -13.79 2.33
CA ASP A 227 5.68 -15.23 2.35
C ASP A 227 4.95 -15.70 1.06
N PRO A 228 5.51 -16.67 0.31
CA PRO A 228 4.94 -17.07 -0.97
C PRO A 228 3.54 -17.67 -0.88
N LEU A 229 3.28 -18.45 0.17
CA LEU A 229 1.98 -19.09 0.39
C LEU A 229 0.91 -18.03 0.68
N ALA A 230 1.19 -17.11 1.61
CA ALA A 230 0.29 -16.02 1.96
C ALA A 230 -0.05 -15.16 0.74
N PHE A 231 0.94 -14.84 -0.10
CA PHE A 231 0.68 -14.07 -1.32
C PHE A 231 -0.18 -14.84 -2.32
N CYS A 232 0.08 -16.13 -2.53
CA CYS A 232 -0.75 -17.00 -3.37
C CYS A 232 -2.21 -17.01 -2.89
N GLN A 233 -2.44 -17.16 -1.59
CA GLN A 233 -3.78 -17.17 -0.98
C GLN A 233 -4.52 -15.85 -1.20
N ILE A 234 -3.83 -14.72 -1.03
CA ILE A 234 -4.42 -13.38 -1.28
C ILE A 234 -4.81 -13.22 -2.75
N VAL A 235 -3.92 -13.58 -3.68
CA VAL A 235 -4.23 -13.51 -5.12
C VAL A 235 -5.41 -14.42 -5.46
N HIS A 236 -5.48 -15.62 -4.88
CA HIS A 236 -6.60 -16.53 -5.06
C HIS A 236 -7.93 -15.92 -4.57
N GLU A 237 -7.98 -15.41 -3.34
CA GLU A 237 -9.22 -14.87 -2.77
C GLU A 237 -9.70 -13.62 -3.50
N GLU A 238 -8.80 -12.71 -3.89
CA GLU A 238 -9.15 -11.52 -4.68
C GLU A 238 -9.69 -11.92 -6.07
N ASN A 239 -9.01 -12.85 -6.76
CA ASN A 239 -9.48 -13.34 -8.05
C ASN A 239 -10.80 -14.12 -7.94
N LYS A 240 -11.02 -14.85 -6.84
CA LYS A 240 -12.27 -15.56 -6.58
C LYS A 240 -13.45 -14.60 -6.44
N TYR A 241 -13.27 -13.47 -5.74
CA TYR A 241 -14.27 -12.42 -5.67
C TYR A 241 -14.58 -11.83 -7.06
N LEU A 242 -13.56 -11.48 -7.84
CA LEU A 242 -13.72 -10.94 -9.20
C LEU A 242 -14.42 -11.93 -10.14
N VAL A 243 -14.03 -13.21 -10.11
CA VAL A 243 -14.65 -14.29 -10.90
C VAL A 243 -16.09 -14.53 -10.45
N HIS A 244 -16.41 -14.36 -9.16
CA HIS A 244 -17.79 -14.41 -8.68
C HIS A 244 -18.63 -13.29 -9.29
N THR A 245 -18.12 -12.05 -9.35
CA THR A 245 -18.78 -10.92 -10.02
C THR A 245 -19.06 -11.24 -11.49
N LEU A 246 -18.06 -11.77 -12.23
CA LEU A 246 -18.27 -12.21 -13.61
C LEU A 246 -19.32 -13.31 -13.72
N SER A 247 -19.39 -14.23 -12.75
CA SER A 247 -20.42 -15.27 -12.73
C SER A 247 -21.83 -14.70 -12.63
N LEU A 248 -22.04 -13.61 -11.89
CA LEU A 248 -23.35 -12.98 -11.76
C LEU A 248 -23.78 -12.35 -13.08
N ASP A 249 -22.87 -11.65 -13.77
CA ASP A 249 -23.14 -11.04 -15.08
C ASP A 249 -23.47 -12.09 -16.14
N VAL A 250 -22.72 -13.18 -16.17
CA VAL A 250 -22.93 -14.30 -17.09
C VAL A 250 -24.24 -15.02 -16.81
N LYS A 251 -24.60 -15.26 -15.54
CA LYS A 251 -25.88 -15.89 -15.17
C LYS A 251 -27.09 -15.00 -15.52
N ALA A 252 -26.91 -13.68 -15.47
CA ALA A 252 -27.91 -12.72 -15.89
C ALA A 252 -28.01 -12.59 -17.42
N ASN A 253 -27.26 -13.39 -18.19
CA ASN A 253 -27.19 -13.33 -19.66
C ASN A 253 -26.88 -11.93 -20.20
N LYS A 254 -26.07 -11.14 -19.48
CA LYS A 254 -25.65 -9.83 -19.96
C LYS A 254 -24.80 -10.00 -21.21
N SER A 255 -25.16 -9.29 -22.29
CA SER A 255 -24.37 -9.19 -23.52
C SER A 255 -23.00 -8.56 -23.27
N LYS A 256 -22.92 -7.70 -22.26
CA LYS A 256 -21.69 -7.03 -21.83
C LYS A 256 -21.32 -7.45 -20.42
N ILE A 257 -20.16 -8.10 -20.29
CA ILE A 257 -19.50 -8.29 -19.00
C ILE A 257 -18.50 -7.16 -18.79
N ASP A 258 -18.19 -6.86 -17.53
CA ASP A 258 -17.22 -5.84 -17.20
C ASP A 258 -15.81 -6.27 -17.60
N ARG A 259 -15.28 -5.65 -18.66
CA ARG A 259 -13.92 -5.89 -19.15
C ARG A 259 -12.88 -5.55 -18.09
N SER A 260 -13.13 -4.52 -17.27
CA SER A 260 -12.19 -4.10 -16.23
C SER A 260 -11.98 -5.18 -15.18
N VAL A 261 -13.04 -5.93 -14.84
CA VAL A 261 -12.97 -7.06 -13.90
C VAL A 261 -12.11 -8.20 -14.48
N THR A 262 -12.30 -8.52 -15.76
CA THR A 262 -11.48 -9.56 -16.43
C THR A 262 -10.01 -9.14 -16.53
N GLU A 263 -9.75 -7.88 -16.89
CA GLU A 263 -8.39 -7.33 -16.93
C GLU A 263 -7.73 -7.33 -15.55
N GLN A 264 -8.47 -7.05 -14.48
CA GLN A 264 -7.96 -7.11 -13.12
C GLN A 264 -7.57 -8.53 -12.70
N VAL A 265 -8.39 -9.55 -13.03
CA VAL A 265 -8.04 -10.97 -12.78
C VAL A 265 -6.73 -11.34 -13.48
N ILE A 266 -6.56 -10.91 -14.74
CA ILE A 266 -5.34 -11.15 -15.51
C ILE A 266 -4.14 -10.44 -14.87
N ARG A 267 -4.28 -9.16 -14.52
CA ARG A 267 -3.21 -8.36 -13.89
C ARG A 267 -2.76 -8.96 -12.55
N ASN A 268 -3.70 -9.31 -11.68
CA ASN A 268 -3.39 -9.97 -10.41
C ASN A 268 -2.58 -11.26 -10.63
N SER A 269 -2.95 -12.03 -11.65
CA SER A 269 -2.28 -13.28 -11.99
C SER A 269 -0.88 -13.06 -12.59
N ILE A 270 -0.67 -11.98 -13.34
CA ILE A 270 0.65 -11.58 -13.85
C ILE A 270 1.56 -11.14 -12.69
N VAL A 271 1.03 -10.38 -11.72
CA VAL A 271 1.79 -10.01 -10.52
C VAL A 271 2.26 -11.26 -9.76
N LEU A 272 1.38 -12.25 -9.61
CA LEU A 272 1.74 -13.54 -9.02
C LEU A 272 2.83 -14.27 -9.84
N ASP A 273 2.70 -14.32 -11.16
CA ASP A 273 3.71 -14.92 -12.04
C ASP A 273 5.09 -14.25 -11.90
N ASP A 274 5.13 -12.91 -11.88
CA ASP A 274 6.36 -12.16 -11.64
C ASP A 274 6.97 -12.47 -10.28
N PHE A 275 6.15 -12.53 -9.25
CA PHE A 275 6.57 -12.85 -7.88
C PHE A 275 7.17 -14.27 -7.79
N LEU A 276 6.52 -15.27 -8.37
CA LEU A 276 6.99 -16.65 -8.36
C LEU A 276 8.29 -16.85 -9.14
N LYS A 277 8.51 -16.10 -10.22
CA LYS A 277 9.79 -16.12 -10.95
C LYS A 277 10.96 -15.62 -10.10
N LEU A 278 10.72 -14.65 -9.23
CA LEU A 278 11.76 -14.14 -8.33
C LEU A 278 12.18 -15.22 -7.34
N ILE A 279 11.22 -15.88 -6.70
CA ILE A 279 11.48 -16.93 -5.69
C ILE A 279 12.18 -18.15 -6.31
N THR A 280 11.71 -18.60 -7.48
CA THR A 280 12.27 -19.79 -8.15
C THR A 280 13.64 -19.60 -8.79
N TYR A 281 14.13 -18.35 -8.87
CA TYR A 281 15.49 -18.05 -9.29
C TYR A 281 16.51 -18.24 -8.15
N GLU A 282 16.06 -18.20 -6.90
CA GLU A 282 16.91 -18.31 -5.71
C GLU A 282 17.03 -19.76 -5.19
N GLU A 283 16.05 -20.63 -5.49
CA GLU A 283 16.02 -22.03 -5.03
C GLU A 283 16.06 -23.04 -6.19
N ASP A 284 17.20 -23.72 -6.35
CA ASP A 284 17.44 -24.70 -7.42
C ASP A 284 16.59 -25.98 -7.32
N ASN A 285 15.89 -26.23 -6.20
CA ASN A 285 15.35 -27.54 -5.85
C ASN A 285 13.87 -27.81 -6.14
N ILE A 286 13.13 -26.91 -6.81
CA ILE A 286 11.68 -27.13 -6.98
C ILE A 286 11.23 -27.30 -8.44
N ILE A 287 11.56 -28.47 -9.02
CA ILE A 287 11.12 -28.88 -10.37
C ILE A 287 9.58 -28.86 -10.48
N HIS A 288 8.87 -29.33 -9.44
CA HIS A 288 7.41 -29.42 -9.44
C HIS A 288 6.72 -28.05 -9.41
N ILE A 289 7.27 -27.06 -8.71
CA ILE A 289 6.74 -25.68 -8.72
C ILE A 289 6.99 -25.02 -10.07
N LYS A 290 8.16 -25.26 -10.70
CA LYS A 290 8.46 -24.74 -12.05
C LYS A 290 7.47 -25.22 -13.12
N GLU A 291 7.06 -26.49 -13.07
CA GLU A 291 6.02 -27.02 -13.99
C GLU A 291 4.66 -26.35 -13.77
N ASN A 292 4.25 -26.18 -12.51
CA ASN A 292 2.99 -25.52 -12.17
C ASN A 292 2.98 -24.03 -12.54
N ILE A 293 4.10 -23.32 -12.37
CA ILE A 293 4.27 -21.94 -12.84
C ILE A 293 4.14 -21.88 -14.37
N SER A 294 4.80 -22.79 -15.11
CA SER A 294 4.69 -22.85 -16.57
C SER A 294 3.24 -23.11 -17.02
N PHE A 295 2.53 -23.99 -16.33
CA PHE A 295 1.12 -24.25 -16.58
C PHE A 295 0.27 -23.00 -16.31
N LEU A 296 0.48 -22.31 -15.19
CA LEU A 296 -0.19 -21.05 -14.86
C LEU A 296 0.04 -19.98 -15.94
N GLN A 297 1.28 -19.81 -16.41
CA GLN A 297 1.63 -18.88 -17.48
C GLN A 297 0.87 -19.15 -18.77
N LYS A 298 0.71 -20.43 -19.15
CA LYS A 298 -0.08 -20.81 -20.33
C LYS A 298 -1.54 -20.40 -20.16
N ILE A 299 -2.13 -20.65 -18.99
CA ILE A 299 -3.51 -20.26 -18.69
C ILE A 299 -3.67 -18.73 -18.72
N ILE A 300 -2.76 -17.98 -18.10
CA ILE A 300 -2.79 -16.50 -18.12
C ILE A 300 -2.82 -15.98 -19.56
N ARG A 301 -1.94 -16.52 -20.44
CA ARG A 301 -1.91 -16.14 -21.86
C ARG A 301 -3.20 -16.50 -22.58
N GLU A 302 -3.78 -17.66 -22.31
CA GLU A 302 -5.04 -18.08 -22.93
C GLU A 302 -6.21 -17.18 -22.48
N VAL A 303 -6.30 -16.85 -21.19
CA VAL A 303 -7.34 -15.96 -20.65
C VAL A 303 -7.22 -14.57 -21.27
N LYS A 304 -5.99 -14.04 -21.38
CA LYS A 304 -5.72 -12.76 -22.03
C LYS A 304 -6.15 -12.77 -23.52
N ALA A 305 -5.71 -13.77 -24.27
CA ALA A 305 -6.08 -13.89 -25.69
C ALA A 305 -7.60 -14.04 -25.87
N ALA A 306 -8.25 -14.85 -25.04
CA ALA A 306 -9.70 -15.00 -25.06
C ALA A 306 -10.42 -13.69 -24.72
N SER A 307 -9.93 -12.95 -23.72
CA SER A 307 -10.47 -11.64 -23.34
C SER A 307 -10.40 -10.65 -24.52
N ASP A 308 -9.24 -10.57 -25.18
CA ASP A 308 -9.01 -9.64 -26.30
C ASP A 308 -9.84 -9.98 -27.54
N VAL A 309 -10.09 -11.28 -27.80
CA VAL A 309 -10.85 -11.72 -28.98
C VAL A 309 -12.36 -11.74 -28.75
N PHE A 310 -12.81 -12.19 -27.58
CA PHE A 310 -14.22 -12.50 -27.33
C PHE A 310 -15.02 -11.36 -26.69
N LEU A 311 -14.42 -10.57 -25.78
CA LEU A 311 -15.15 -9.50 -25.12
C LEU A 311 -15.60 -8.37 -26.06
N PRO A 312 -14.83 -7.96 -27.09
CA PRO A 312 -15.28 -6.93 -28.03
C PRO A 312 -16.52 -7.32 -28.85
N GLN A 313 -16.86 -8.61 -28.90
CA GLN A 313 -17.99 -9.11 -29.69
C GLN A 313 -19.34 -8.99 -28.94
N GLU A 314 -19.31 -8.72 -27.62
CA GLU A 314 -20.49 -8.52 -26.76
C GLU A 314 -21.58 -9.61 -26.89
N GLN A 315 -21.15 -10.87 -27.03
CA GLN A 315 -22.04 -12.03 -27.12
C GLN A 315 -22.06 -12.84 -25.81
N PRO A 316 -23.24 -13.15 -25.24
CA PRO A 316 -23.34 -13.91 -23.99
C PRO A 316 -22.61 -15.25 -24.00
N GLU A 317 -22.65 -16.00 -25.11
CA GLU A 317 -21.96 -17.29 -25.25
C GLU A 317 -20.43 -17.15 -25.19
N LEU A 318 -19.91 -16.07 -25.77
CA LEU A 318 -18.48 -15.77 -25.79
C LEU A 318 -18.03 -15.26 -24.41
N ASN A 319 -18.86 -14.47 -23.71
CA ASN A 319 -18.63 -14.08 -22.32
C ASN A 319 -18.52 -15.30 -21.40
N PHE A 320 -19.38 -16.31 -21.59
CA PHE A 320 -19.29 -17.57 -20.84
C PHE A 320 -17.97 -18.32 -21.10
N LYS A 321 -17.44 -18.27 -22.34
CA LYS A 321 -16.13 -18.87 -22.69
C LYS A 321 -14.98 -18.15 -22.00
N VAL A 322 -15.04 -16.83 -21.82
CA VAL A 322 -14.04 -16.06 -21.06
C VAL A 322 -14.13 -16.39 -19.57
N TYR A 323 -15.35 -16.35 -19.00
CA TYR A 323 -15.60 -16.71 -17.60
C TYR A 323 -15.07 -18.11 -17.25
N LYS A 324 -15.32 -19.13 -18.10
CA LYS A 324 -14.80 -20.48 -17.89
C LYS A 324 -13.27 -20.50 -17.79
N ARG A 325 -12.57 -19.72 -18.61
CA ARG A 325 -11.10 -19.62 -18.58
C ARG A 325 -10.60 -18.92 -17.31
N CYS A 326 -11.28 -17.86 -16.86
CA CYS A 326 -10.97 -17.24 -15.57
C CYS A 326 -11.17 -18.22 -14.41
N LYS A 327 -12.16 -19.11 -14.49
CA LYS A 327 -12.36 -20.18 -13.49
C LYS A 327 -11.25 -21.24 -13.53
N ILE A 328 -10.75 -21.59 -14.71
CA ILE A 328 -9.58 -22.48 -14.85
C ILE A 328 -8.34 -21.82 -14.25
N LEU A 329 -8.12 -20.53 -14.51
CA LEU A 329 -7.04 -19.74 -13.92
C LEU A 329 -7.12 -19.75 -12.40
N LEU A 330 -8.30 -19.51 -11.83
CA LEU A 330 -8.54 -19.55 -10.40
C LEU A 330 -8.17 -20.93 -9.79
N ASN A 331 -8.60 -22.02 -10.44
CA ASN A 331 -8.24 -23.37 -10.01
C ASN A 331 -6.73 -23.64 -10.12
N GLY A 332 -6.06 -23.08 -11.13
CA GLY A 332 -4.60 -23.17 -11.28
C GLY A 332 -3.87 -22.50 -10.11
N ILE A 333 -4.30 -21.30 -9.71
CA ILE A 333 -3.77 -20.58 -8.54
C ILE A 333 -4.04 -21.39 -7.27
N TYR A 334 -5.25 -21.92 -7.09
CA TYR A 334 -5.57 -22.77 -5.94
C TYR A 334 -4.68 -24.02 -5.83
N SER A 335 -4.41 -24.67 -6.96
CA SER A 335 -3.49 -25.81 -7.02
C SER A 335 -2.07 -25.43 -6.62
N LEU A 336 -1.61 -24.24 -7.01
CA LEU A 336 -0.32 -23.72 -6.60
C LEU A 336 -0.26 -23.51 -5.09
N CYS A 337 -1.28 -22.90 -4.49
CA CYS A 337 -1.31 -22.68 -3.05
C CYS A 337 -1.32 -24.01 -2.26
N LYS A 338 -1.98 -25.06 -2.79
CA LYS A 338 -1.90 -26.41 -2.20
C LYS A 338 -0.49 -26.99 -2.20
N ASN A 339 0.29 -26.76 -3.26
CA ASN A 339 1.65 -27.30 -3.34
C ASN A 339 2.56 -26.65 -2.29
N PHE A 340 2.44 -25.34 -2.08
CA PHE A 340 3.12 -24.66 -0.98
C PHE A 340 2.72 -25.20 0.41
N LEU A 341 1.45 -25.59 0.60
CA LEU A 341 0.99 -26.22 1.84
C LEU A 341 1.57 -27.63 2.07
N VAL A 342 1.77 -28.41 1.00
CA VAL A 342 2.34 -29.76 1.09
C VAL A 342 3.82 -29.71 1.44
N GLU A 343 4.58 -28.78 0.88
CA GLU A 343 6.00 -28.56 1.25
C GLU A 343 6.16 -28.07 2.70
N ASN A 344 5.25 -27.22 3.18
CA ASN A 344 5.24 -26.76 4.57
C ASN A 344 4.79 -27.83 5.58
N SER A 345 4.18 -28.94 5.14
CA SER A 345 3.67 -29.98 6.04
C SER A 345 4.73 -30.91 6.64
N GLU A 346 6.00 -30.81 6.22
CA GLU A 346 7.14 -31.40 6.92
C GLU A 346 7.67 -30.53 8.08
N ASN A 347 7.17 -29.29 8.25
CA ASN A 347 7.43 -28.43 9.41
C ASN A 347 6.12 -27.88 9.98
N SER A 348 5.65 -28.52 11.06
CA SER A 348 4.42 -28.26 11.81
C SER A 348 3.97 -26.79 11.95
N PHE A 349 2.70 -26.47 11.62
CA PHE A 349 1.64 -26.14 12.61
C PHE A 349 0.23 -25.95 12.00
N SER A 350 -0.75 -26.38 12.81
CA SER A 350 -2.15 -25.97 13.02
C SER A 350 -3.05 -25.47 11.88
N LYS A 351 -4.20 -26.15 11.79
CA LYS A 351 -5.44 -25.79 11.11
C LYS A 351 -5.95 -24.38 11.46
N GLU A 352 -6.31 -23.63 10.42
CA GLU A 352 -7.08 -22.39 10.49
C GLU A 352 -8.53 -22.65 10.91
N GLU A 353 -8.99 -21.91 11.92
CA GLU A 353 -10.40 -21.73 12.22
C GLU A 353 -10.99 -20.61 11.35
N SER A 354 -12.18 -20.88 10.82
CA SER A 354 -13.01 -19.98 10.04
C SER A 354 -13.30 -18.66 10.75
N LEU A 355 -13.04 -17.53 10.08
CA LEU A 355 -13.51 -16.22 10.50
C LEU A 355 -15.04 -16.18 10.55
N GLY A 356 -15.59 -15.99 11.75
CA GLY A 356 -16.98 -15.63 11.96
C GLY A 356 -17.26 -14.22 11.44
N ASN A 357 -18.34 -14.10 10.66
CA ASN A 357 -18.93 -12.82 10.25
C ASN A 357 -19.59 -12.15 11.46
N GLU A 358 -18.85 -11.30 12.18
CA GLU A 358 -19.45 -10.30 13.05
C GLU A 358 -19.11 -8.92 12.49
N GLN A 359 -20.14 -8.20 12.01
CA GLN A 359 -20.01 -6.80 11.64
C GLN A 359 -19.85 -5.96 12.91
N PRO A 360 -18.75 -5.19 13.08
CA PRO A 360 -18.61 -4.34 14.25
C PRO A 360 -19.48 -3.10 14.10
N VAL A 361 -20.31 -2.85 15.12
CA VAL A 361 -21.02 -1.57 15.28
C VAL A 361 -19.98 -0.51 15.64
N VAL A 362 -19.85 0.49 14.78
CA VAL A 362 -18.95 1.62 14.97
C VAL A 362 -19.53 2.55 16.04
N THR A 363 -18.97 2.54 17.24
CA THR A 363 -19.17 3.58 18.25
C THR A 363 -17.97 4.54 18.26
N GLY A 364 -18.24 5.84 18.34
CA GLY A 364 -17.21 6.88 18.33
C GLY A 364 -16.49 6.96 19.68
N ASN A 365 -15.25 6.47 19.72
CA ASN A 365 -14.35 6.62 20.86
C ASN A 365 -13.36 7.76 20.58
N GLY A 366 -13.37 8.83 21.38
CA GLY A 366 -12.47 9.97 21.20
C GLY A 366 -10.98 9.62 21.29
N PHE A 367 -10.63 8.53 21.98
CA PHE A 367 -9.25 8.02 22.00
C PHE A 367 -8.86 7.32 20.70
N LEU A 368 -9.80 6.61 20.07
CA LEU A 368 -9.58 6.03 18.74
C LEU A 368 -9.35 7.14 17.71
N ASP A 369 -10.04 8.27 17.82
CA ASP A 369 -9.81 9.43 16.95
C ASP A 369 -8.39 10.02 17.13
N HIS A 370 -7.84 10.00 18.35
CA HIS A 370 -6.43 10.37 18.57
C HIS A 370 -5.47 9.41 17.85
N ILE A 371 -5.71 8.10 17.91
CA ILE A 371 -4.87 7.11 17.19
C ILE A 371 -5.02 7.26 15.68
N ILE A 372 -6.24 7.49 15.19
CA ILE A 372 -6.50 7.77 13.76
C ILE A 372 -5.73 9.03 13.34
N ASN A 373 -5.79 10.09 14.13
CA ASN A 373 -5.06 11.33 13.85
C ASN A 373 -3.55 11.14 13.93
N ARG A 374 -3.03 10.30 14.84
CA ARG A 374 -1.62 9.92 14.88
C ARG A 374 -1.23 9.09 13.67
N GLY A 375 -2.08 8.18 13.20
CA GLY A 375 -1.91 7.49 11.92
C GLY A 375 -1.86 8.46 10.74
N LYS A 376 -2.75 9.47 10.72
CA LYS A 376 -2.71 10.56 9.73
C LYS A 376 -1.44 11.39 9.84
N GLN A 377 -0.94 11.63 11.05
CA GLN A 377 0.31 12.34 11.27
C GLN A 377 1.50 11.52 10.75
N ILE A 378 1.52 10.20 10.95
CA ILE A 378 2.52 9.31 10.37
C ILE A 378 2.49 9.38 8.85
N LEU A 379 1.30 9.45 8.24
CA LEU A 379 1.19 9.74 6.81
C LEU A 379 1.72 11.14 6.49
N GLN A 380 1.33 12.19 7.23
CA GLN A 380 1.79 13.57 7.03
C GLN A 380 3.31 13.74 7.13
N ASP A 381 3.94 13.02 8.04
CA ASP A 381 5.38 13.06 8.24
C ASP A 381 6.12 12.29 7.15
N ARG A 382 5.44 11.44 6.37
CA ARG A 382 6.04 10.52 5.40
C ARG A 382 5.51 10.65 3.96
N SER A 383 4.52 11.51 3.72
CA SER A 383 3.85 11.77 2.44
C SER A 383 3.88 13.27 2.10
N ILE A 384 4.17 13.59 0.83
CA ILE A 384 4.25 14.96 0.33
C ILE A 384 2.85 15.61 0.19
N LEU A 385 1.81 14.84 -0.09
CA LEU A 385 0.41 15.33 -0.20
C LEU A 385 -0.06 16.01 1.07
N TYR A 386 0.31 15.43 2.19
CA TYR A 386 -0.15 15.84 3.48
C TYR A 386 0.67 17.00 4.10
N ARG A 387 1.90 17.21 3.62
CA ARG A 387 2.69 18.43 3.90
C ARG A 387 2.21 19.62 3.06
N SER A 388 1.52 19.36 1.96
CA SER A 388 1.04 20.35 1.00
C SER A 388 -0.40 20.80 1.32
N ASN A 389 -0.55 21.57 2.41
CA ASN A 389 -1.73 22.31 2.85
C ASN A 389 -3.00 21.53 3.24
N LYS A 390 -3.61 22.00 4.34
CA LYS A 390 -5.03 21.83 4.68
C LYS A 390 -5.92 22.09 3.45
N ILE A 391 -6.39 21.02 2.82
CA ILE A 391 -7.68 21.07 2.14
C ILE A 391 -8.68 20.66 3.20
N GLU A 392 -9.36 21.65 3.78
CA GLU A 392 -10.59 21.41 4.52
C GLU A 392 -11.50 20.52 3.66
N ALA A 393 -11.99 19.44 4.26
CA ALA A 393 -12.88 18.49 3.64
C ALA A 393 -13.97 19.23 2.86
N PHE A 394 -13.96 19.09 1.54
CA PHE A 394 -15.12 19.45 0.73
C PHE A 394 -16.17 18.36 0.95
N ASP A 395 -17.04 18.63 1.90
CA ASP A 395 -18.19 17.84 2.26
C ASP A 395 -19.13 17.74 1.04
N LEU A 396 -19.27 16.53 0.51
CA LEU A 396 -20.09 16.24 -0.66
C LEU A 396 -21.54 15.97 -0.22
N ARG A 397 -22.23 16.96 0.37
CA ARG A 397 -23.70 17.14 0.35
C ARG A 397 -24.15 18.37 1.18
N SER A 398 -24.94 19.23 0.54
CA SER A 398 -25.50 20.51 1.03
C SER A 398 -24.49 21.68 1.01
N THR A 399 -24.47 22.53 -0.01
CA THR A 399 -25.40 23.67 -0.10
C THR A 399 -25.29 24.27 -1.51
N THR A 400 -26.16 23.85 -2.40
CA THR A 400 -26.56 24.66 -3.56
C THR A 400 -27.24 25.94 -3.07
N LEU A 401 -26.96 27.07 -3.73
CA LEU A 401 -27.67 28.35 -3.61
C LEU A 401 -27.38 29.23 -2.36
N SER A 402 -26.19 29.85 -2.28
CA SER A 402 -26.06 31.10 -1.47
C SER A 402 -24.85 32.00 -1.82
N LYS A 403 -23.75 31.48 -2.38
CA LYS A 403 -22.52 32.28 -2.57
C LYS A 403 -22.15 32.62 -4.02
N MET A 404 -23.09 32.56 -4.97
CA MET A 404 -22.83 32.94 -6.37
C MET A 404 -22.85 34.46 -6.66
N ASN A 405 -23.12 35.34 -5.67
CA ASN A 405 -23.31 36.78 -5.92
C ASN A 405 -22.29 37.73 -5.28
N ALA A 406 -21.20 37.25 -4.67
CA ALA A 406 -20.19 38.12 -4.08
C ALA A 406 -18.78 37.62 -4.41
N LEU A 407 -18.30 37.92 -5.63
CA LEU A 407 -16.90 38.09 -6.05
C LEU A 407 -16.79 38.10 -7.59
N LYS A 408 -17.69 38.84 -8.25
CA LYS A 408 -17.35 39.51 -9.51
C LYS A 408 -16.56 40.75 -9.11
N GLU A 409 -15.24 40.66 -9.09
CA GLU A 409 -14.26 41.75 -9.27
C GLU A 409 -12.91 41.36 -8.69
N LYS A 410 -12.05 40.77 -9.53
CA LYS A 410 -10.62 41.09 -9.71
C LYS A 410 -9.95 39.96 -10.50
N ASN A 411 -9.87 40.18 -11.81
CA ASN A 411 -8.98 39.47 -12.72
C ASN A 411 -7.52 39.74 -12.32
N LYS A 412 -6.89 38.80 -11.61
CA LYS A 412 -5.43 38.56 -11.67
C LYS A 412 -5.18 37.07 -11.47
N SER A 413 -4.55 36.44 -12.46
CA SER A 413 -4.02 35.08 -12.37
C SER A 413 -3.02 35.02 -11.21
N ILE A 414 -3.18 34.04 -10.33
CA ILE A 414 -2.17 33.72 -9.33
C ILE A 414 -1.08 32.92 -10.05
N PRO A 415 0.18 33.37 -10.10
CA PRO A 415 1.24 32.60 -10.73
C PRO A 415 1.58 31.38 -9.87
N LEU A 416 1.70 30.21 -10.51
CA LEU A 416 2.09 28.91 -9.95
C LEU A 416 3.49 28.89 -9.30
N SER A 417 4.24 30.01 -9.33
CA SER A 417 5.54 30.15 -8.69
C SER A 417 5.49 30.16 -7.15
N LYS A 418 4.30 30.30 -6.53
CA LYS A 418 4.16 30.27 -5.06
C LYS A 418 3.94 28.87 -4.46
N LEU A 419 3.66 27.85 -5.27
CA LEU A 419 3.57 26.45 -4.79
C LEU A 419 4.93 25.73 -4.77
N VAL A 420 5.94 26.28 -5.44
CA VAL A 420 7.28 25.69 -5.54
C VAL A 420 8.13 25.92 -4.28
N HIS A 421 7.84 26.99 -3.52
CA HIS A 421 8.69 27.42 -2.39
C HIS A 421 8.44 26.72 -1.05
N LEU A 422 7.44 25.84 -0.95
CA LEU A 422 7.15 25.09 0.29
C LEU A 422 7.68 23.64 0.26
N ARG A 423 8.37 23.22 -0.82
CA ARG A 423 8.90 21.87 -1.00
C ARG A 423 10.36 21.67 -0.53
N LYS A 424 10.96 22.69 0.08
CA LYS A 424 12.31 22.60 0.68
C LYS A 424 12.17 22.54 2.20
N ILE A 425 12.77 21.53 2.84
CA ILE A 425 12.97 21.24 4.29
C ILE A 425 12.38 19.84 4.60
N SER A 426 13.06 18.81 5.14
CA SER A 426 14.47 18.51 5.46
C SER A 426 14.53 17.07 6.00
N PHE A 427 15.47 16.24 5.55
CA PHE A 427 15.84 14.97 6.20
C PHE A 427 17.15 15.16 6.97
N VAL A 428 17.16 16.07 7.95
CA VAL A 428 18.25 16.18 8.92
C VAL A 428 17.64 16.65 10.24
N GLN A 429 17.33 15.71 11.14
CA GLN A 429 17.45 15.85 12.60
C GLN A 429 17.07 14.53 13.28
N SER A 430 18.02 13.61 13.34
CA SER A 430 18.17 12.72 14.50
C SER A 430 19.44 13.14 15.22
N PRO A 431 19.40 13.54 16.50
CA PRO A 431 20.59 13.94 17.22
C PRO A 431 21.30 12.69 17.72
N THR A 432 22.34 12.24 17.03
CA THR A 432 23.56 11.65 17.62
C THR A 432 24.62 11.49 16.54
N ARG A 433 25.64 12.36 16.60
CA ARG A 433 26.89 12.27 15.85
C ARG A 433 27.68 11.04 16.31
N ASN A 434 28.29 10.32 15.37
CA ASN A 434 29.75 10.16 15.36
C ASN A 434 30.25 10.00 13.92
N GLN A 435 31.36 10.66 13.65
CA GLN A 435 31.90 10.99 12.34
C GLN A 435 32.67 9.82 11.69
N ILE A 436 32.54 9.77 10.37
CA ILE A 436 33.53 9.44 9.32
C ILE A 436 32.89 8.47 8.33
N SER A 437 32.14 9.01 7.38
CA SER A 437 32.02 8.45 6.03
C SER A 437 31.71 9.59 5.08
N CYS A 438 32.52 9.74 4.04
CA CYS A 438 32.22 10.59 2.90
C CYS A 438 30.99 10.02 2.18
N GLU A 439 29.79 10.39 2.63
CA GLU A 439 28.57 10.15 1.88
C GLU A 439 28.43 11.27 0.84
N LEU A 440 28.72 10.94 -0.42
CA LEU A 440 28.27 11.72 -1.57
C LEU A 440 26.75 11.82 -1.49
N GLN A 441 26.23 13.01 -1.24
CA GLN A 441 24.80 13.22 -1.14
C GLN A 441 24.21 13.20 -2.55
N ILE A 442 23.04 12.59 -2.73
CA ILE A 442 22.34 12.57 -4.04
C ILE A 442 22.08 14.00 -4.55
N THR A 443 21.97 14.98 -3.65
CA THR A 443 21.95 16.41 -3.99
C THR A 443 23.21 16.87 -4.73
N ASP A 444 24.38 16.32 -4.42
CA ASP A 444 25.63 16.64 -5.11
C ASP A 444 25.63 16.04 -6.52
N ILE A 445 25.11 14.82 -6.69
CA ILE A 445 24.95 14.17 -8.01
C ILE A 445 23.97 14.94 -8.90
N VAL A 446 22.83 15.37 -8.34
CA VAL A 446 21.82 16.16 -9.06
C VAL A 446 22.35 17.54 -9.42
N ASN A 447 23.14 18.17 -8.55
CA ASN A 447 23.81 19.43 -8.85
C ASN A 447 24.91 19.28 -9.91
N GLU A 448 25.67 18.18 -9.90
CA GLU A 448 26.67 17.85 -10.92
C GLU A 448 26.01 17.64 -12.30
N LEU A 449 24.88 16.92 -12.34
CA LEU A 449 24.09 16.72 -13.56
C LEU A 449 23.53 18.04 -14.11
N ARG A 450 23.09 18.93 -13.21
CA ARG A 450 22.61 20.28 -13.57
C ARG A 450 23.74 21.14 -14.12
N ASN A 451 24.93 21.06 -13.52
CA ASN A 451 26.12 21.79 -13.97
C ASN A 451 26.64 21.26 -15.30
N MET A 452 26.63 19.94 -15.52
CA MET A 452 26.96 19.35 -16.82
C MET A 452 25.99 19.83 -17.91
N SER A 453 24.69 19.93 -17.61
CA SER A 453 23.70 20.48 -18.55
C SER A 453 23.95 21.95 -18.93
N LEU A 454 24.48 22.77 -18.01
CA LEU A 454 24.82 24.17 -18.29
C LEU A 454 26.13 24.32 -19.08
N THR A 455 27.01 23.30 -19.04
CA THR A 455 28.29 23.33 -19.75
C THR A 455 28.11 23.08 -21.26
N PHE A 456 27.03 22.42 -21.66
CA PHE A 456 26.65 22.21 -23.07
C PHE A 456 25.98 23.43 -23.73
N GLU A 457 25.66 24.50 -22.99
CA GLU A 457 25.16 25.76 -23.57
C GLU A 457 26.29 26.70 -24.04
N LYS A 458 27.57 26.32 -23.85
CA LYS A 458 28.74 27.12 -24.26
C LYS A 458 29.58 26.52 -25.40
N CYS A 459 29.06 25.56 -26.17
CA CYS A 459 29.66 25.14 -27.43
C CYS A 459 28.68 25.25 -28.59
#